data_AF-A0A1B2DEX7-F1
#
_entry.id   AF-A0A1B2DEX7-F1
#
_cell.length_a   1.000
_cell.length_b   1.000
_cell.length_c   1.000
_cell.angle_alpha   90.00
_cell.angle_beta   90.00
_cell.angle_gamma   90.00
#
_symmetry.space_group_name_H-M   'P 1'
#
loop_
_entity.id
_entity.type
_entity.pdbx_description
1 polymer ?
#
loop_
_entity_poly.entity_id
_entity_poly.type
_entity_poly.pdbx_seq_one_letter_code
_entity_poly.pdbx_strand_id
1 'polypeptide(L)'
;MNLDAILGQVLKALRKKHKVSQEELAFRSTLDRTYISMLERGIHQPSLNSLITMAQIVKIKASDLVSLYEIELEKLNEHNNVNIDEDRP
;
A
#
# COMPACT_ATOMS: atom_id res chain seq x y z
N MET A 1 -12.72 -4.42 3.51
CA MET A 1 -11.38 -4.60 2.89
C MET A 1 -10.43 -5.04 3.99
N ASN A 2 -9.59 -6.07 3.79
CA ASN A 2 -8.60 -6.48 4.82
C ASN A 2 -7.44 -5.45 4.87
N LEU A 3 -6.81 -5.27 6.04
CA LEU A 3 -5.68 -4.35 6.27
C LEU A 3 -4.56 -4.56 5.23
N ASP A 4 -4.32 -5.82 4.88
CA ASP A 4 -3.32 -6.21 3.90
C ASP A 4 -3.57 -5.61 2.51
N ALA A 5 -4.84 -5.55 2.10
CA ALA A 5 -5.22 -5.00 0.81
C ALA A 5 -5.09 -3.47 0.77
N ILE A 6 -5.27 -2.79 1.91
CA ILE A 6 -5.08 -1.33 2.01
C ILE A 6 -3.60 -1.00 1.81
N LEU A 7 -2.72 -1.68 2.54
CA LEU A 7 -1.28 -1.47 2.41
C LEU A 7 -0.80 -1.78 0.98
N GLY A 8 -1.28 -2.87 0.38
CA GLY A 8 -0.98 -3.21 -1.01
C GLY A 8 -1.40 -2.12 -2.01
N GLN A 9 -2.55 -1.48 -1.79
CA GLN A 9 -3.01 -0.36 -2.62
C GLN A 9 -2.14 0.89 -2.45
N VAL A 10 -1.71 1.21 -1.24
CA VAL A 10 -0.79 2.32 -0.96
C VAL A 10 0.54 2.11 -1.69
N LEU A 11 1.12 0.91 -1.59
CA LEU A 11 2.35 0.54 -2.30
C LEU A 11 2.20 0.72 -3.82
N LYS A 12 1.11 0.21 -4.38
CA LYS A 12 0.80 0.32 -5.81
C LYS A 12 0.60 1.77 -6.25
N ALA A 13 -0.10 2.57 -5.44
CA ALA A 13 -0.36 3.98 -5.71
C ALA A 13 0.94 4.79 -5.71
N LEU A 14 1.79 4.59 -4.71
CA LEU A 14 3.12 5.19 -4.64
C LEU A 14 3.97 4.81 -5.84
N ARG A 15 4.08 3.52 -6.16
CA ARG A 15 4.86 3.06 -7.30
C ARG A 15 4.39 3.74 -8.61
N LYS A 16 3.07 3.78 -8.84
CA LYS A 16 2.49 4.44 -10.02
C LYS A 16 2.73 5.95 -10.04
N LYS A 17 2.57 6.64 -8.90
CA LYS A 17 2.83 8.08 -8.76
C LYS A 17 4.26 8.44 -9.15
N HIS A 18 5.22 7.55 -8.84
CA HIS A 18 6.63 7.70 -9.19
C HIS A 18 7.02 7.10 -10.54
N LYS A 19 6.04 6.65 -11.35
CA LYS A 19 6.23 6.07 -12.69
C LYS A 19 7.20 4.87 -12.73
N VAL A 20 7.22 4.07 -11.66
CA VAL A 20 8.03 2.85 -11.55
C VAL A 20 7.16 1.65 -11.96
N SER A 21 7.66 0.69 -12.75
CA SER A 21 6.94 -0.56 -13.05
C SER A 21 7.16 -1.61 -11.94
N GLN A 22 6.39 -2.69 -11.91
CA GLN A 22 6.66 -3.77 -10.93
C GLN A 22 8.02 -4.42 -11.20
N GLU A 23 8.37 -4.58 -12.47
CA GLU A 23 9.64 -5.07 -12.96
C GLU A 23 10.79 -4.16 -12.52
N GLU A 24 10.64 -2.84 -12.66
CA GLU A 24 11.65 -1.87 -12.25
C GLU A 24 11.81 -1.82 -10.73
N LEU A 25 10.69 -1.88 -9.99
CA LEU A 25 10.75 -1.93 -8.53
C LEU A 25 11.45 -3.22 -8.06
N ALA A 26 11.16 -4.37 -8.70
CA ALA A 26 11.81 -5.65 -8.42
C ALA A 26 13.32 -5.56 -8.65
N PHE A 27 13.71 -5.06 -9.81
CA PHE A 27 15.10 -4.88 -10.18
C PHE A 27 15.85 -3.99 -9.17
N ARG A 28 15.29 -2.82 -8.84
CA ARG A 28 15.92 -1.87 -7.91
C ARG A 28 15.94 -2.33 -6.45
N SER A 29 14.99 -3.17 -6.06
CA SER A 29 14.86 -3.68 -4.68
C SER A 29 15.54 -5.02 -4.46
N THR A 30 16.07 -5.65 -5.52
CA THR A 30 16.53 -7.06 -5.49
C THR A 30 15.45 -8.02 -4.96
N LEU A 31 14.17 -7.66 -5.14
CA LEU A 31 13.02 -8.50 -4.80
C LEU A 31 12.48 -9.18 -6.06
N ASP A 32 11.78 -10.30 -5.87
CA ASP A 32 11.07 -10.95 -6.96
C ASP A 32 9.87 -10.10 -7.41
N ARG A 33 9.68 -9.96 -8.72
CA ARG A 33 8.55 -9.23 -9.31
C ARG A 33 7.20 -9.82 -8.90
N THR A 34 7.11 -11.14 -8.78
CA THR A 34 5.92 -11.83 -8.30
C THR A 34 5.66 -11.49 -6.84
N TYR A 35 6.71 -11.42 -6.01
CA TYR A 35 6.59 -10.96 -4.63
C TYR A 35 6.02 -9.53 -4.57
N ILE A 36 6.53 -8.60 -5.36
CA ILE A 36 5.95 -7.23 -5.46
C ILE A 36 4.48 -7.26 -5.89
N SER A 37 4.14 -8.08 -6.89
CA SER A 37 2.75 -8.25 -7.32
C SER A 37 1.85 -8.82 -6.21
N MET A 38 2.38 -9.72 -5.37
CA MET A 38 1.66 -10.25 -4.22
C MET A 38 1.46 -9.18 -3.13
N LEU A 39 2.48 -8.36 -2.87
CA LEU A 39 2.37 -7.22 -1.94
C LEU A 39 1.29 -6.24 -2.40
N GLU A 40 1.32 -5.82 -3.68
CA GLU A 40 0.36 -4.85 -4.23
C GLU A 40 -1.09 -5.36 -4.27
N ARG A 41 -1.29 -6.68 -4.16
CA ARG A 41 -2.61 -7.31 -4.09
C ARG A 41 -3.04 -7.65 -2.66
N GLY A 42 -2.19 -7.40 -1.66
CA GLY A 42 -2.45 -7.76 -0.27
C GLY A 42 -2.44 -9.27 -0.01
N ILE A 43 -1.78 -10.05 -0.87
CA ILE A 43 -1.64 -11.52 -0.69
C ILE A 43 -0.52 -11.80 0.34
N HIS A 44 0.50 -10.94 0.37
CA HIS A 44 1.59 -11.01 1.32
C HIS A 44 1.75 -9.68 2.06
N GLN A 45 2.17 -9.77 3.32
CA GLN A 45 2.60 -8.64 4.11
C GLN A 45 4.07 -8.29 3.80
N PRO A 46 4.39 -7.01 3.53
CA PRO A 46 5.77 -6.58 3.41
C PRO A 46 6.44 -6.63 4.78
N SER A 47 7.70 -7.07 4.82
CA SER A 47 8.54 -6.83 6.00
C SER A 47 8.86 -5.34 6.13
N LEU A 48 9.29 -4.92 7.33
CA LEU A 48 9.80 -3.55 7.52
C LEU A 48 10.95 -3.23 6.55
N ASN A 49 11.84 -4.19 6.30
CA ASN A 49 12.93 -4.03 5.33
C ASN A 49 12.39 -3.82 3.92
N SER A 50 11.41 -4.61 3.48
CA SER A 50 10.77 -4.44 2.17
C SER A 50 10.16 -3.04 2.03
N LEU A 51 9.52 -2.55 3.09
CA LEU A 51 8.85 -1.25 3.13
C LEU A 51 9.86 -0.09 3.06
N ILE A 52 10.96 -0.19 3.81
CA ILE A 52 12.08 0.77 3.76
C ILE A 52 12.72 0.78 2.36
N THR A 53 13.03 -0.40 1.80
CA THR A 53 13.64 -0.52 0.46
C THR A 53 12.75 0.11 -0.61
N MET A 54 11.44 -0.18 -0.60
CA MET A 54 10.50 0.41 -1.55
C MET A 54 10.43 1.94 -1.41
N ALA A 55 10.38 2.45 -0.18
CA ALA A 55 10.36 3.90 0.09
C ALA A 55 11.63 4.59 -0.44
N GLN A 56 12.81 3.99 -0.24
CA GLN A 56 14.08 4.50 -0.77
C GLN A 56 14.09 4.57 -2.29
N ILE A 57 13.58 3.54 -2.97
CA ILE A 57 13.55 3.48 -4.44
C ILE A 57 12.67 4.59 -5.04
N VAL A 58 11.53 4.88 -4.40
CA VAL A 58 10.64 5.96 -4.82
C VAL A 58 11.02 7.31 -4.19
N LYS A 59 12.11 7.38 -3.43
CA LYS A 59 12.69 8.57 -2.81
C LYS A 59 11.76 9.29 -1.82
N ILE A 60 11.10 8.53 -0.95
CA ILE A 60 10.30 9.05 0.17
C ILE A 60 10.80 8.44 1.50
N LYS A 61 10.34 8.97 2.63
CA LYS A 61 10.58 8.31 3.92
C LYS A 61 9.60 7.15 4.10
N ALA A 62 10.04 6.10 4.79
CA ALA A 62 9.13 4.99 5.16
C ALA A 62 7.95 5.49 6.02
N SER A 63 8.16 6.54 6.83
CA SER A 63 7.08 7.21 7.58
C SER A 63 5.99 7.76 6.66
N ASP A 64 6.35 8.31 5.50
CA ASP A 64 5.37 8.89 4.57
C ASP A 64 4.46 7.81 4.00
N LEU A 65 5.01 6.61 3.76
CA LEU A 65 4.24 5.43 3.34
C LEU A 65 3.28 4.97 4.44
N VAL A 66 3.75 4.92 5.69
CA VAL A 66 2.90 4.57 6.84
C VAL A 66 1.79 5.60 7.04
N SER A 67 2.08 6.90 6.95
CA SER A 67 1.06 7.95 7.04
C SER A 67 0.02 7.85 5.91
N LEU A 68 0.43 7.49 4.69
CA LEU A 68 -0.53 7.23 3.61
C LEU A 68 -1.43 6.02 3.91
N TYR A 69 -0.88 4.97 4.53
CA TYR A 69 -1.66 3.83 4.98
C TYR A 69 -2.68 4.21 6.07
N GLU A 70 -2.27 5.01 7.06
CA GLU A 70 -3.17 5.52 8.11
C GLU A 70 -4.32 6.34 7.51
N ILE A 71 -4.03 7.22 6.56
CA ILE A 71 -5.05 8.02 5.84
C ILE A 71 -6.05 7.11 5.10
N GLU A 72 -5.59 6.08 4.39
CA GLU A 72 -6.50 5.16 3.70
C GLU A 72 -7.32 4.30 4.67
N LEU A 73 -6.76 3.99 5.84
CA LEU A 73 -7.46 3.28 6.91
C LEU A 73 -8.59 4.14 7.52
N GLU A 74 -8.33 5.43 7.77
CA GLU A 74 -9.33 6.38 8.27
C GLU A 74 -10.50 6.54 7.29
N LYS A 75 -10.21 6.73 5.99
CA LYS A 75 -11.26 6.82 4.96
C LYS A 75 -12.16 5.60 4.94
N LEU A 76 -11.60 4.40 5.10
CA LEU A 76 -12.40 3.17 5.14
C LEU A 76 -13.33 3.15 6.36
N ASN A 77 -12.83 3.59 7.51
CA ASN A 77 -13.63 3.67 8.74
C ASN A 77 -14.76 4.69 8.64
N GLU A 78 -14.51 5.85 8.03
CA GLU A 78 -15.53 6.86 7.77
C GLU A 78 -16.63 6.33 6.83
N HIS A 79 -16.27 5.64 5.74
CA HIS A 79 -17.26 5.03 4.83
C HIS A 79 -18.09 3.93 5.51
N ASN A 80 -17.50 3.16 6.42
CA ASN A 80 -18.23 2.14 7.16
C ASN A 80 -19.23 2.76 8.14
N ASN A 81 -18.91 3.91 8.76
CA ASN A 81 -19.80 4.59 9.70
C ASN A 81 -20.99 5.26 9.00
N VAL A 82 -20.83 5.81 7.79
CA VAL A 82 -21.92 6.47 7.05
C VAL A 82 -22.99 5.47 6.57
N ASN A 83 -22.65 4.20 6.33
CA ASN A 83 -23.60 3.18 5.89
C ASN A 83 -24.53 2.64 6.99
N ILE A 84 -24.33 3.02 8.26
CA ILE A 84 -25.15 2.56 9.39
C ILE A 84 -26.39 3.45 9.57
N ASP A 85 -26.39 4.66 8.99
CA ASP A 85 -27.43 5.67 9.20
C ASP A 85 -28.54 5.68 8.12
N GLU A 86 -28.45 4.88 7.05
CA GLU A 86 -29.45 4.84 5.96
C GLU A 86 -30.59 3.81 6.15
N ASP A 87 -30.58 3.02 7.23
CA ASP A 87 -31.59 1.96 7.47
C ASP A 87 -32.36 2.17 8.79
N ARG A 88 -32.76 3.41 9.06
CA ARG A 88 -33.67 3.74 10.17
C ARG A 88 -35.09 3.96 9.63
N PRO A 89 -36.10 3.19 10.09
CA PRO A 89 -37.49 3.38 9.71
C PRO A 89 -38.07 4.71 10.20
#